data_AF-A0A8S0HCL2-F1
#
_entry.id   AF-A0A8S0HCL2-F1
#
_cell.length_a   1.000
_cell.length_b   1.000
_cell.length_c   1.000
_cell.angle_alpha   90.00
_cell.angle_beta   90.00
_cell.angle_gamma   90.00
#
_symmetry.space_group_name_H-M   'P 1'
#
loop_
_entity.id
_entity.type
_entity.pdbx_description
1 polymer ?
#
loop_
_entity_poly.entity_id
_entity_poly.type
_entity_poly.pdbx_seq_one_letter_code
_entity_poly.pdbx_strand_id
1 'polypeptide(L)'
;MAVRMLAADRVKLTLEDEYVARYYLARESPRVRNAVEFLPKPLSENSLHILVSLKNPEHAQIVARFDKEIAAMKADGSYDRLLRQHGM
;
A
#
# COMPACT_ATOMS: atom_id res chain seq x y z
N MET A 1 -13.87 4.42 6.63
CA MET A 1 -12.64 5.25 6.53
C MET A 1 -12.79 6.46 7.42
N ALA A 2 -11.75 6.76 8.21
CA ALA A 2 -11.75 7.93 9.09
C ALA A 2 -11.74 9.26 8.31
N VAL A 3 -11.45 9.22 7.01
CA VAL A 3 -11.43 10.40 6.11
C VAL A 3 -12.70 11.25 6.14
N ARG A 4 -13.88 10.66 6.29
CA ARG A 4 -15.14 11.43 6.39
C ARG A 4 -15.27 12.16 7.72
N MET A 5 -14.64 11.66 8.78
CA MET A 5 -14.57 12.35 10.07
C MET A 5 -13.60 13.54 9.99
N LEU A 6 -12.48 13.40 9.26
CA LEU A 6 -11.58 14.52 8.95
C LEU A 6 -12.31 15.61 8.15
N ALA A 7 -12.96 15.24 7.04
CA ALA A 7 -13.67 16.19 6.19
C ALA A 7 -14.88 16.87 6.87
N ALA A 8 -15.43 16.23 7.91
CA ALA A 8 -16.50 16.80 8.75
C ALA A 8 -15.97 17.51 10.01
N ASP A 9 -14.65 17.69 10.11
CA ASP A 9 -13.96 18.31 11.24
C ASP A 9 -14.19 17.66 12.62
N ARG A 10 -14.63 16.39 12.62
CA ARG A 10 -14.90 15.61 13.85
C ARG A 10 -13.61 15.10 14.50
N VAL A 11 -12.55 14.98 13.72
CA VAL A 11 -11.18 14.65 14.15
C VAL A 11 -10.21 15.51 13.35
N LYS A 12 -9.02 15.78 13.91
CA LYS A 12 -8.00 16.62 13.26
C LYS A 12 -6.91 15.83 12.54
N LEU A 13 -6.73 14.55 12.91
CA LEU A 13 -5.72 13.66 12.33
C LEU A 13 -6.19 12.20 12.44
N THR A 14 -5.79 11.38 11.48
CA THR A 14 -5.97 9.92 11.53
C THR A 14 -4.79 9.23 10.87
N LEU A 15 -4.60 7.95 11.18
CA LEU A 15 -3.56 7.11 10.60
C LEU A 15 -4.23 6.06 9.74
N GLU A 16 -3.75 5.91 8.51
CA GLU A 16 -4.21 4.92 7.55
C GLU A 16 -2.99 4.40 6.78
N ASP A 17 -3.07 3.19 6.23
CA ASP A 17 -2.13 2.78 5.19
C ASP A 17 -2.35 3.65 3.95
N GLU A 18 -1.27 4.23 3.40
CA GLU A 18 -1.40 5.23 2.34
C GLU A 18 -1.99 4.65 1.05
N TYR A 19 -1.64 3.42 0.67
CA TYR A 19 -2.19 2.79 -0.54
C TYR A 19 -3.68 2.49 -0.36
N VAL A 20 -4.07 1.97 0.80
CA VAL A 20 -5.47 1.74 1.15
C VAL A 20 -6.23 3.07 1.16
N ALA A 21 -5.68 4.12 1.76
CA ALA A 21 -6.27 5.45 1.81
C ALA A 21 -6.44 6.03 0.40
N ARG A 22 -5.42 5.98 -0.45
CA ARG A 22 -5.49 6.44 -1.86
C ARG A 22 -6.58 5.70 -2.64
N TYR A 23 -6.66 4.37 -2.48
CA TYR A 23 -7.70 3.55 -3.12
C TYR A 23 -9.11 4.01 -2.73
N TYR A 24 -9.38 4.21 -1.44
CA TYR A 24 -10.71 4.66 -1.00
C TYR A 24 -10.97 6.13 -1.33
N LEU A 25 -9.96 6.99 -1.22
CA LEU A 25 -10.07 8.43 -1.49
C LEU A 25 -10.39 8.71 -2.98
N ALA A 26 -9.85 7.90 -3.89
CA ALA A 26 -10.16 7.93 -5.32
C ALA A 26 -11.65 7.66 -5.61
N ARG A 27 -12.37 7.03 -4.68
CA ARG A 27 -13.81 6.71 -4.76
C ARG A 27 -14.69 7.64 -3.96
N GLU A 28 -14.11 8.54 -3.16
CA GLU A 28 -14.86 9.56 -2.42
C GLU A 28 -15.24 10.73 -3.33
N SER A 29 -16.28 11.47 -2.92
CA SER A 29 -16.70 12.69 -3.61
C SER A 29 -15.56 13.72 -3.65
N PRO A 30 -15.50 14.59 -4.69
CA PRO A 30 -14.51 15.67 -4.74
C PRO A 30 -14.51 16.55 -3.49
N ARG A 31 -15.67 16.76 -2.86
CA ARG A 31 -15.79 17.52 -1.61
C ARG A 31 -14.97 16.91 -0.48
N VAL A 32 -15.04 15.59 -0.29
CA VAL A 32 -14.29 14.90 0.76
C VAL A 32 -12.81 14.81 0.38
N ARG A 33 -12.54 14.45 -0.88
CA ARG A 33 -11.17 14.29 -1.40
C ARG A 33 -10.34 15.55 -1.29
N ASN A 34 -10.92 16.71 -1.63
CA ASN A 34 -10.22 17.98 -1.66
C ASN A 34 -10.14 18.65 -0.27
N ALA A 35 -10.79 18.07 0.75
CA ALA A 35 -10.80 18.60 2.12
C ALA A 35 -9.75 17.94 3.03
N VAL A 36 -8.95 17.01 2.50
CA VAL A 36 -7.93 16.28 3.25
C VAL A 36 -6.64 16.23 2.45
N GLU A 37 -5.53 16.07 3.16
CA GLU A 37 -4.21 15.89 2.56
C GLU A 37 -3.44 14.78 3.27
N PHE A 38 -2.46 14.20 2.59
CA PHE A 38 -1.46 13.35 3.21
C PHE A 38 -0.35 14.23 3.78
N LEU A 39 0.05 13.96 5.02
CA LEU A 39 1.22 14.62 5.60
C LEU A 39 2.51 14.09 4.97
N PRO A 40 3.55 14.92 4.81
CA PRO A 40 4.76 14.54 4.08
C PRO A 40 5.62 13.49 4.78
N LYS A 41 5.41 13.26 6.09
CA LYS A 41 6.16 12.28 6.87
C LYS A 41 5.23 11.16 7.34
N PRO A 42 5.45 9.90 6.93
CA PRO A 42 4.71 8.78 7.48
C PRO A 42 5.07 8.58 8.95
N LEU A 43 4.12 8.07 9.74
CA LEU A 43 4.40 7.67 11.12
C LEU A 43 5.32 6.43 11.17
N SER A 44 5.12 5.50 10.22
CA SER A 44 5.86 4.26 10.07
C SER A 44 5.83 3.82 8.61
N GLU A 45 6.94 3.27 8.12
CA GLU A 45 6.98 2.58 6.84
C GLU A 45 7.00 1.07 7.07
N ASN A 46 5.96 0.37 6.60
CA ASN A 46 5.86 -1.08 6.68
C ASN A 46 6.00 -1.67 5.29
N SER A 47 7.08 -2.43 5.07
CA SER A 47 7.23 -3.20 3.84
C SER A 47 6.25 -4.37 3.81
N LEU A 48 5.69 -4.65 2.64
CA LEU A 48 4.86 -5.83 2.44
C LEU A 48 5.74 -7.06 2.20
N HIS A 49 5.48 -8.13 2.94
CA HIS A 49 6.21 -9.38 2.82
C HIS A 49 5.26 -10.53 2.56
N ILE A 50 5.68 -11.49 1.73
CA ILE A 50 5.04 -12.80 1.72
C ILE A 50 5.52 -13.60 2.94
N LEU A 51 4.65 -14.44 3.48
CA LEU A 51 4.99 -15.34 4.58
C LEU A 51 5.00 -16.78 4.06
N VAL A 52 6.09 -17.48 4.34
CA VAL A 52 6.25 -18.91 4.01
C VAL A 52 6.42 -19.68 5.31
N SER A 53 5.62 -20.73 5.51
CA SER A 53 5.66 -21.54 6.72
C SER A 53 6.98 -22.29 6.85
N LEU A 54 7.63 -22.20 8.01
CA LEU A 54 8.85 -22.95 8.33
C LEU A 54 8.65 -24.47 8.37
N LYS A 55 7.40 -24.94 8.47
CA LYS A 55 7.07 -26.38 8.37
C LYS A 55 7.22 -26.92 6.95
N ASN A 56 7.28 -26.05 5.95
CA ASN A 56 7.56 -26.47 4.59
C ASN A 56 9.08 -26.71 4.46
N PRO A 57 9.54 -27.93 4.11
CA PRO A 57 10.97 -28.21 3.94
C PRO A 57 11.62 -27.35 2.84
N GLU A 58 10.83 -26.81 1.91
CA GLU A 58 11.29 -25.96 0.81
C GLU A 58 11.15 -24.46 1.10
N HIS A 59 10.79 -24.04 2.32
CA HIS A 59 10.49 -22.63 2.63
C HIS A 59 11.58 -21.66 2.15
N ALA A 60 12.86 -22.00 2.37
CA ALA A 60 14.00 -21.18 1.96
C ALA A 60 14.12 -21.06 0.43
N GLN A 61 13.82 -22.14 -0.30
CA GLN A 61 13.87 -22.14 -1.75
C GLN A 61 12.74 -21.31 -2.35
N ILE A 62 11.54 -21.37 -1.75
CA ILE A 62 10.39 -20.56 -2.17
C ILE A 62 10.70 -19.08 -1.99
N VAL A 63 11.23 -18.69 -0.83
CA VAL A 63 11.64 -17.30 -0.55
C VAL A 63 12.71 -16.84 -1.55
N ALA A 64 13.77 -17.63 -1.74
CA ALA A 64 14.86 -17.27 -2.66
C ALA A 64 14.39 -17.11 -4.12
N ARG A 65 13.49 -17.98 -4.58
CA ARG A 65 12.89 -17.86 -5.93
C ARG A 65 11.98 -16.63 -6.02
N PHE A 66 11.13 -16.40 -5.04
CA PHE A 66 10.25 -15.23 -5.02
C PHE A 66 11.07 -13.93 -5.10
N ASP A 67 12.10 -13.79 -4.26
CA ASP A 67 12.96 -12.60 -4.24
C ASP A 67 13.66 -12.38 -5.58
N LYS A 68 14.16 -13.46 -6.20
CA LYS A 68 14.79 -13.40 -7.53
C LYS A 68 13.81 -12.90 -8.59
N GLU A 69 12.60 -13.44 -8.64
CA GLU A 69 11.60 -13.04 -9.64
C GLU A 69 11.12 -11.60 -9.40
N ILE A 70 10.92 -11.18 -8.16
CA ILE A 70 10.59 -9.78 -7.84
C ILE A 70 11.71 -8.82 -8.29
N ALA A 71 12.98 -9.19 -8.09
CA ALA A 71 14.10 -8.40 -8.58
C ALA A 71 14.12 -8.30 -10.11
N ALA A 72 13.85 -9.40 -10.81
CA ALA A 72 13.73 -9.42 -12.27
C ALA A 72 12.57 -8.53 -12.77
N MET A 73 11.41 -8.61 -12.12
CA MET A 73 10.23 -7.80 -12.45
C MET A 73 10.47 -6.30 -12.22
N LYS A 74 11.26 -5.94 -11.21
CA LYS A 74 11.66 -4.55 -10.99
C LYS A 74 12.61 -4.07 -12.09
N ALA A 75 13.55 -4.92 -12.51
CA ALA A 75 14.51 -4.58 -13.56
C ALA A 75 13.85 -4.40 -14.95
N ASP A 76 12.82 -5.20 -15.27
CA ASP A 76 12.11 -5.13 -16.56
C ASP A 76 10.85 -4.22 -16.53
N GLY A 77 10.60 -3.57 -15.39
CA GLY A 77 9.48 -2.66 -15.14
C GLY A 77 8.10 -3.32 -15.14
N SER A 78 8.00 -4.65 -15.18
CA SER A 78 6.72 -5.35 -15.04
C SER A 78 6.12 -5.18 -13.65
N TYR A 79 6.96 -5.02 -12.63
CA TYR A 79 6.52 -4.71 -11.27
C TYR A 79 5.72 -3.40 -11.23
N ASP A 80 6.26 -2.32 -11.79
CA ASP A 80 5.59 -1.01 -11.83
C ASP A 80 4.34 -1.00 -12.73
N ARG A 81 4.32 -1.83 -13.78
CA ARG A 81 3.11 -2.02 -14.60
C ARG A 81 2.01 -2.70 -13.80
N LEU A 82 2.35 -3.71 -13.01
CA LEU A 82 1.41 -4.43 -12.16
C LEU A 82 0.82 -3.52 -11.07
N LEU A 83 1.66 -2.74 -10.39
CA LEU A 83 1.19 -1.78 -9.37
C LEU A 83 0.17 -0.80 -9.95
N ARG A 84 0.51 -0.17 -11.09
CA ARG A 84 -0.38 0.79 -11.77
C ARG A 84 -1.70 0.17 -12.20
N GLN A 85 -1.69 -1.07 -12.69
CA GLN A 85 -2.90 -1.79 -13.08
C GLN A 85 -3.87 -1.98 -11.89
N HIS A 86 -3.34 -2.09 -10.68
CA HIS A 86 -4.11 -2.25 -9.45
C HIS A 86 -4.30 -0.95 -8.66
N GLY A 87 -3.98 0.20 -9.26
CA GLY A 87 -4.23 1.52 -8.65
C GLY A 87 -3.23 1.92 -7.58
N MET A 88 -2.01 1.37 -7.65
CA MET A 88 -0.84 1.76 -6.87
C MET A 88 0.13 2.57 -7.72
#